data_AF-A0A8T1TSE4-F1
#
_entry.id   AF-A0A8T1TSE4-F1
#
_cell.length_a   1.000
_cell.length_b   1.000
_cell.length_c   1.000
_cell.angle_alpha   90.00
_cell.angle_beta   90.00
_cell.angle_gamma   90.00
#
_symmetry.space_group_name_H-M   'P 1'
#
loop_
_entity.id
_entity.type
_entity.pdbx_description
1 polymer ?
#
loop_
_entity_poly.entity_id
_entity_poly.type
_entity_poly.pdbx_seq_one_letter_code
_entity_poly.pdbx_strand_id
1 'polypeptide(L)'
;GCTRSCAEEVHGRKRQKLEQVTEYQELRYVLGTSTSVERLFSITNSVMTDKRRSMRPMMFENIMFLKPNRAFWNSTMVAKAIQMSIADDTSI
;
A
#
# COMPACT_ATOMS: atom_id res chain seq x y z
N GLY A 1 -37.21 -21.37 1.18
CA GLY A 1 -35.86 -21.96 1.13
C GLY A 1 -34.95 -21.02 0.38
N CYS A 2 -34.01 -20.37 1.08
CA CYS A 2 -33.17 -19.30 0.54
C CYS A 2 -31.66 -19.67 0.53
N THR A 3 -31.26 -20.70 1.28
CA THR A 3 -29.85 -21.09 1.45
C THR A 3 -29.27 -21.89 0.28
N ARG A 4 -30.11 -22.56 -0.52
CA ARG A 4 -29.68 -23.32 -1.71
C ARG A 4 -29.19 -22.41 -2.85
N SER A 5 -29.90 -21.31 -3.10
CA SER A 5 -29.58 -20.36 -4.17
C SER A 5 -28.22 -19.68 -3.97
N CYS A 6 -27.93 -19.25 -2.74
CA CYS A 6 -26.65 -18.59 -2.40
C CYS A 6 -25.45 -19.55 -2.54
N ALA A 7 -25.61 -20.81 -2.15
CA ALA A 7 -24.54 -21.80 -2.26
C ALA A 7 -24.18 -22.09 -3.73
N GLU A 8 -25.17 -22.26 -4.59
CA GLU A 8 -24.97 -22.54 -6.03
C GLU A 8 -24.30 -21.36 -6.75
N GLU A 9 -24.68 -20.13 -6.42
CA GLU A 9 -24.05 -18.92 -6.97
C GLU A 9 -22.57 -18.80 -6.58
N VAL A 10 -22.22 -19.14 -5.33
CA VAL A 10 -20.82 -19.18 -4.86
C VAL A 10 -20.02 -20.26 -5.60
N HIS A 11 -20.62 -21.43 -5.87
CA HIS A 11 -19.96 -22.49 -6.62
C HIS A 11 -19.76 -22.14 -8.11
N GLY A 12 -20.73 -21.45 -8.74
CA GLY A 12 -20.60 -20.96 -10.12
C GLY A 12 -19.47 -19.95 -10.29
N ARG A 13 -19.35 -18.98 -9.38
CA ARG A 13 -18.24 -18.00 -9.36
C ARG A 13 -16.87 -18.66 -9.15
N LYS A 14 -16.79 -19.69 -8.31
CA LYS A 14 -15.55 -20.45 -8.10
C LYS A 14 -15.10 -21.19 -9.37
N ARG A 15 -16.04 -21.75 -10.15
CA ARG A 15 -15.74 -22.47 -11.41
C ARG A 15 -15.23 -21.52 -12.51
N GLN A 16 -15.82 -20.35 -12.68
CA GLN A 16 -15.34 -19.36 -13.66
C GLN A 16 -13.93 -18.81 -13.36
N LYS A 17 -13.52 -18.77 -12.08
CA LYS A 17 -12.18 -18.31 -11.69
C LYS A 17 -11.07 -19.33 -12.01
N LEU A 18 -11.42 -20.60 -12.16
CA LEU A 18 -10.48 -21.70 -12.48
C LEU A 18 -10.17 -21.79 -13.98
N GLU A 19 -11.05 -21.28 -14.85
CA GLU A 19 -10.88 -21.33 -16.32
C GLU A 19 -9.99 -20.20 -16.86
N GLN A 20 -9.62 -19.21 -16.05
CA GLN A 20 -8.57 -18.27 -16.42
C GLN A 20 -7.22 -18.99 -16.35
N VAL A 21 -6.74 -19.44 -17.51
CA VAL A 21 -5.37 -19.89 -17.70
C VAL A 21 -4.46 -18.69 -17.52
N THR A 22 -3.99 -18.47 -16.29
CA THR A 22 -2.99 -17.44 -16.00
C THR A 22 -1.60 -18.01 -16.27
N GLU A 23 -0.80 -17.30 -17.05
CA GLU A 23 0.61 -17.60 -17.24
C GLU A 23 1.32 -17.62 -15.86
N TYR A 24 2.19 -18.61 -15.65
CA TYR A 24 2.95 -18.70 -14.40
C TYR A 24 3.88 -17.51 -14.29
N GLN A 25 3.65 -16.66 -13.29
CA GLN A 25 4.54 -15.55 -12.96
C GLN A 25 5.46 -15.94 -11.80
N GLU A 26 6.76 -15.74 -11.99
CA GLU A 26 7.76 -16.04 -10.96
C GLU A 26 7.70 -14.99 -9.84
N LEU A 27 7.11 -15.35 -8.70
CA LEU A 27 6.89 -14.46 -7.55
C LEU A 27 8.04 -14.49 -6.53
N ARG A 28 9.28 -14.81 -6.93
CA ARG A 28 10.42 -14.92 -5.99
C ARG A 28 10.74 -13.61 -5.26
N TYR A 29 10.31 -12.47 -5.81
CA TYR A 29 10.42 -11.16 -5.17
C TYR A 29 9.35 -10.91 -4.09
N VAL A 30 8.26 -11.68 -4.08
CA VAL A 30 7.23 -11.61 -3.05
C VAL A 30 7.72 -12.43 -1.87
N LEU A 31 7.90 -11.76 -0.73
CA LEU A 31 8.22 -12.45 0.51
C LEU A 31 7.04 -13.35 0.91
N GLY A 32 7.31 -14.61 1.23
CA GLY A 32 6.30 -15.57 1.68
C GLY A 32 5.74 -15.29 3.08
N THR A 33 6.16 -14.21 3.73
CA THR A 33 5.73 -13.83 5.09
C THR A 33 5.21 -12.40 5.14
N SER A 34 4.25 -12.15 6.03
CA SER A 34 3.69 -10.83 6.33
C SER A 34 4.60 -9.98 7.21
N THR A 35 5.79 -10.44 7.58
CA THR A 35 6.67 -9.79 8.57
C THR A 35 6.99 -8.33 8.23
N SER A 36 7.25 -8.03 6.96
CA SER A 36 7.52 -6.65 6.51
C SER A 36 6.29 -5.75 6.67
N VAL A 37 5.10 -6.29 6.42
CA VAL A 37 3.82 -5.59 6.56
C VAL A 37 3.51 -5.36 8.03
N GLU A 38 3.65 -6.38 8.88
CA GLU A 38 3.47 -6.27 10.33
C GLU A 38 4.40 -5.23 10.95
N ARG A 39 5.67 -5.22 10.53
CA ARG A 39 6.65 -4.20 10.96
C ARG A 39 6.22 -2.80 10.51
N LEU A 40 5.72 -2.65 9.28
CA LEU A 40 5.20 -1.38 8.78
C LEU A 40 4.02 -0.89 9.63
N PHE A 41 3.04 -1.76 9.91
CA PHE A 41 1.87 -1.41 10.73
C PHE A 41 2.24 -1.10 12.19
N SER A 42 3.24 -1.76 12.75
CA SER A 42 3.79 -1.42 14.06
C SER A 42 4.35 0.02 14.07
N ILE A 43 5.10 0.40 13.03
CA ILE A 43 5.61 1.77 12.87
C ILE A 43 4.46 2.75 12.67
N THR A 44 3.47 2.40 11.85
CA THR A 44 2.26 3.20 11.62
C THR A 44 1.56 3.53 12.93
N ASN A 45 1.33 2.53 13.79
CA ASN A 45 0.69 2.73 15.09
C ASN A 45 1.49 3.68 16.00
N SER A 46 2.83 3.65 15.91
CA SER A 46 3.69 4.59 16.63
C SER A 46 3.60 6.02 16.07
N VAL A 47 3.32 6.19 14.78
CA VAL A 47 3.16 7.52 14.13
C VAL A 47 1.75 8.08 14.36
N MET A 48 0.72 7.24 14.31
CA MET A 48 -0.69 7.61 14.54
C MET A 48 -1.01 7.64 16.04
N THR A 49 -0.42 8.61 16.74
CA THR A 49 -0.71 8.87 18.16
C THR A 49 -1.78 9.95 18.32
N ASP A 50 -2.48 9.96 19.47
CA ASP A 50 -3.54 10.95 19.74
C ASP A 50 -3.05 12.40 19.65
N LYS A 51 -1.78 12.65 19.95
CA LYS A 51 -1.16 13.97 19.82
C LYS A 51 -0.96 14.43 18.37
N ARG A 52 -1.13 13.53 17.40
CA ARG A 52 -0.92 13.77 15.96
C ARG A 52 -2.22 13.71 15.15
N ARG A 53 -3.38 13.82 15.79
CA ARG A 53 -4.70 13.81 15.14
C ARG A 53 -4.89 14.93 14.10
N SER A 54 -4.13 16.02 14.19
CA SER A 54 -4.14 17.11 13.19
C SER A 54 -3.24 16.85 11.98
N MET A 55 -2.53 15.72 11.93
CA MET A 55 -1.65 15.37 10.80
C MET A 55 -2.48 15.10 9.55
N ARG A 56 -2.15 15.79 8.46
CA ARG A 56 -2.79 15.57 7.16
C ARG A 56 -2.44 14.16 6.63
N PRO A 57 -3.37 13.46 5.96
CA PRO A 57 -3.11 12.12 5.39
C PRO A 57 -1.87 12.07 4.50
N MET A 58 -1.69 13.07 3.62
CA MET A 58 -0.50 13.19 2.77
C MET A 58 0.82 13.24 3.57
N MET A 59 0.84 13.96 4.70
CA MET A 59 2.03 14.03 5.55
C MET A 59 2.31 12.67 6.20
N PHE A 60 1.27 11.98 6.63
CA PHE A 60 1.39 10.63 7.18
C PHE A 60 1.97 9.65 6.13
N GLU A 61 1.42 9.65 4.92
CA GLU A 61 1.91 8.83 3.80
C GLU A 61 3.38 9.12 3.49
N ASN A 62 3.78 10.39 3.44
CA ASN A 62 5.16 10.79 3.23
C ASN A 62 6.09 10.27 4.33
N ILE A 63 5.68 10.33 5.59
CA ILE A 63 6.45 9.79 6.72
C ILE A 63 6.60 8.27 6.58
N MET A 64 5.51 7.56 6.27
CA MET A 64 5.51 6.11 6.12
C MET A 64 6.28 5.63 4.89
N PHE A 65 6.35 6.44 3.84
CA PHE A 65 7.14 6.16 2.66
C PHE A 65 8.63 6.42 2.90
N LEU A 66 8.98 7.59 3.43
CA LEU A 66 10.36 8.01 3.56
C LEU A 66 11.08 7.22 4.67
N LYS A 67 10.48 7.14 5.87
CA LYS A 67 11.17 6.64 7.07
C LYS A 67 11.72 5.20 6.95
N PRO A 68 10.98 4.20 6.42
CA PRO A 68 11.51 2.85 6.23
C PRO A 68 12.50 2.75 5.06
N ASN A 69 12.35 3.59 4.04
CA ASN A 69 13.11 3.55 2.79
C ASN A 69 14.33 4.47 2.80
N ARG A 70 14.88 4.82 3.97
CA ARG A 70 15.99 5.79 4.12
C ARG A 70 17.23 5.47 3.27
N ALA A 71 17.45 4.19 2.93
CA ALA A 71 18.56 3.78 2.07
C ALA A 71 18.43 4.23 0.61
N PHE A 72 17.22 4.58 0.17
CA PHE A 72 16.92 4.87 -1.24
C PHE A 72 16.89 6.37 -1.57
N TRP A 73 17.03 7.25 -0.58
CA TRP A 73 16.91 8.69 -0.80
C TRP A 73 17.81 9.49 0.13
N ASN A 74 18.30 10.61 -0.40
CA ASN A 74 19.11 11.58 0.34
C ASN A 74 18.28 12.84 0.61
N SER A 75 18.62 13.60 1.65
CA SER A 75 17.93 14.86 1.99
C SER A 75 17.93 15.85 0.83
N THR A 76 19.00 15.88 0.04
CA THR A 76 19.12 16.72 -1.16
C THR A 76 18.15 16.32 -2.28
N MET A 77 17.95 15.01 -2.49
CA MET A 77 16.99 14.50 -3.49
C MET A 77 15.56 14.83 -3.09
N VAL A 78 15.22 14.66 -1.82
CA VAL A 78 13.88 14.98 -1.29
C VAL A 78 13.61 16.48 -1.38
N ALA A 79 14.58 17.33 -1.02
CA ALA A 79 14.44 18.78 -1.16
C ALA A 79 14.20 19.20 -2.61
N LYS A 80 14.93 18.61 -3.56
CA LYS A 80 14.72 18.89 -5.00
C LYS A 80 13.35 18.44 -5.48
N ALA A 81 12.87 17.26 -5.06
CA ALA A 81 11.54 16.77 -5.41
C ALA A 81 10.43 17.69 -4.89
N ILE A 82 10.55 18.19 -3.67
CA ILE A 82 9.60 19.15 -3.08
C ILE A 82 9.60 20.47 -3.86
N GLN A 83 10.77 20.98 -4.26
CA GLN A 83 10.85 22.20 -5.07
C GLN A 83 10.19 22.01 -6.44
N MET A 84 10.36 20.84 -7.07
CA MET A 84 9.71 20.52 -8.34
C MET A 84 8.19 20.48 -8.18
N SER A 85 7.67 19.80 -7.15
CA SER A 85 6.22 19.73 -6.93
C SER A 85 5.58 21.11 -6.69
N ILE A 86 6.29 22.03 -6.04
CA ILE A 86 5.81 23.41 -5.84
C ILE A 86 5.80 24.18 -7.18
N ALA A 87 6.80 23.97 -8.03
CA ALA A 87 6.86 24.62 -9.34
C ALA A 87 5.74 24.17 -10.29
N ASP A 88 5.34 22.89 -10.20
CA ASP A 88 4.20 22.35 -10.95
C ASP A 88 2.86 22.96 -10.49
N ASP A 89 2.68 23.20 -9.18
CA ASP A 89 1.48 23.84 -8.63
C ASP A 89 1.37 25.34 -8.96
N THR A 90 2.48 26.00 -9.28
CA THR A 90 2.53 27.45 -9.55
C THR A 90 2.41 27.79 -11.05
N SER A 91 2.36 26.78 -11.92
CA SER A 91 2.27 26.94 -13.38
C SER A 91 0.83 26.90 -13.93
N ILE A 92 -0.17 27.10 -13.06
CA ILE A 92 -1.60 27.23 -13.41
C ILE A 92 -2.03 28.70 -13.31
#